data_AF-A0A418YG55-F1
#
_entry.id   AF-A0A418YG55-F1
#
_cell.length_a   1.000
_cell.length_b   1.000
_cell.length_c   1.000
_cell.angle_alpha   90.00
_cell.angle_beta   90.00
_cell.angle_gamma   90.00
#
_symmetry.space_group_name_H-M   'P 1'
#
loop_
_entity.id
_entity.type
_entity.pdbx_description
1 polymer ?
#
loop_
_entity_poly.entity_id
_entity_poly.type
_entity_poly.pdbx_seq_one_letter_code
_entity_poly.pdbx_strand_id
1 'polypeptide(L)'
;MSSSVTLSRRRLFKRDSQPLITLPWVSLEVDFIASCTRCEACVTACETNIIRHGDGGFPTIDFSQGECTFCQQCADACPEPIFDTTQTEPWPQQKVAVSQACLAHQGVYCRSCGELCEQEAISFKPGISSVPDINIADCTGCGACIAPCPTQAIAVIQTSEEDHV
;
A
#
# COMPACT_ATOMS: atom_id res chain seq x y z
N MET A 1 28.76 -42.71 25.05
CA MET A 1 29.42 -42.11 23.86
C MET A 1 28.63 -42.63 22.67
N SER A 2 27.84 -41.89 21.90
CA SER A 2 27.69 -40.45 21.66
C SER A 2 26.24 -40.24 21.21
N SER A 3 25.49 -39.36 21.86
CA SER A 3 25.21 -37.99 21.38
C SER A 3 24.08 -37.94 20.35
N SER A 4 22.87 -37.81 20.88
CA SER A 4 21.64 -37.45 20.19
C SER A 4 21.80 -36.07 19.54
N VAL A 5 21.73 -35.99 18.21
CA VAL A 5 21.81 -34.70 17.50
C VAL A 5 20.45 -34.01 17.57
N THR A 6 20.43 -32.86 18.24
CA THR A 6 19.28 -32.01 18.53
C THR A 6 18.68 -31.41 17.25
N LEU A 7 17.43 -31.75 16.94
CA LEU A 7 16.58 -31.13 15.89
C LEU A 7 16.08 -29.71 16.27
N SER A 8 16.96 -28.89 16.84
CA SER A 8 16.63 -27.52 17.25
C SER A 8 17.65 -26.56 16.66
N ARG A 9 17.50 -26.23 15.36
CA ARG A 9 18.20 -25.10 14.68
C ARG A 9 17.87 -24.87 13.20
N ARG A 10 16.61 -25.06 12.78
CA ARG A 10 16.12 -24.54 11.47
C ARG A 10 14.97 -23.55 11.67
N ARG A 11 15.21 -22.52 12.48
CA ARG A 11 14.45 -21.27 12.48
C ARG A 11 15.42 -20.14 12.18
N LEU A 12 15.85 -20.04 10.93
CA LEU A 12 16.61 -18.89 10.43
C LEU A 12 15.89 -18.41 9.16
N PHE A 13 15.45 -17.17 9.21
CA PHE A 13 14.71 -16.42 8.18
C PHE A 13 13.27 -16.85 7.95
N LYS A 14 12.41 -16.63 8.95
CA LYS A 14 11.04 -16.21 8.63
C LYS A 14 11.21 -14.82 8.01
N ARG A 15 11.28 -14.76 6.67
CA ARG A 15 11.25 -13.49 5.93
C ARG A 15 10.02 -12.78 6.45
N ASP A 16 10.23 -11.65 7.11
CA ASP A 16 9.14 -10.75 7.43
C ASP A 16 8.58 -10.35 6.08
N SER A 17 7.48 -10.97 5.68
CA SER A 17 6.80 -10.71 4.42
C SER A 17 6.17 -9.34 4.58
N GLN A 18 7.00 -8.30 4.41
CA GLN A 18 6.53 -6.94 4.26
C GLN A 18 5.43 -6.98 3.20
N PRO A 19 4.25 -6.39 3.45
CA PRO A 19 3.18 -6.40 2.49
C PRO A 19 3.75 -5.81 1.20
N LEU A 20 3.75 -6.62 0.13
CA LEU A 20 4.17 -6.16 -1.19
C LEU A 20 3.18 -5.07 -1.59
N ILE A 21 3.60 -3.81 -1.51
CA ILE A 21 2.82 -2.69 -2.03
C ILE A 21 2.86 -2.82 -3.55
N THR A 22 1.78 -3.35 -4.13
CA THR A 22 1.72 -3.64 -5.56
C THR A 22 1.37 -2.38 -6.36
N LEU A 23 1.57 -2.45 -7.67
CA LEU A 23 1.11 -1.41 -8.59
C LEU A 23 -0.42 -1.47 -8.76
N PRO A 24 -1.07 -0.36 -9.13
CA PRO A 24 -2.52 -0.35 -9.31
C PRO A 24 -2.91 -1.21 -10.51
N TRP A 25 -4.08 -1.83 -10.45
CA TRP A 25 -4.66 -2.71 -11.48
C TRP A 25 -3.83 -3.95 -11.83
N VAL A 26 -2.84 -4.33 -11.04
CA VAL A 26 -2.21 -5.65 -11.21
C VAL A 26 -3.28 -6.72 -11.01
N SER A 27 -3.46 -7.61 -11.99
CA SER A 27 -4.46 -8.66 -11.91
C SER A 27 -4.15 -9.65 -10.78
N LEU A 28 -5.17 -10.04 -10.02
CA LEU A 28 -5.03 -11.05 -8.97
C LEU A 28 -4.86 -12.47 -9.55
N GLU A 29 -5.18 -12.67 -10.82
CA GLU A 29 -5.11 -13.97 -11.50
C GLU A 29 -3.72 -14.25 -12.08
N VAL A 30 -2.84 -13.25 -12.14
CA VAL A 30 -1.49 -13.40 -12.69
C VAL A 30 -0.47 -13.67 -11.59
N ASP A 31 0.47 -14.58 -11.85
CA ASP A 31 1.71 -14.62 -11.09
C ASP A 31 2.57 -13.42 -11.51
N PHE A 32 2.51 -12.36 -10.70
CA PHE A 32 3.24 -11.11 -10.93
C PHE A 32 4.76 -11.34 -11.04
N ILE A 33 5.32 -12.23 -10.22
CA ILE A 33 6.77 -12.50 -10.19
C ILE A 33 7.19 -13.25 -11.47
N ALA A 34 6.37 -14.19 -11.93
CA ALA A 34 6.64 -14.93 -13.15
C ALA A 34 6.43 -14.08 -14.42
N SER A 35 5.48 -13.15 -14.39
CA SER A 35 5.08 -12.37 -15.57
C SER A 35 5.84 -11.05 -15.73
N CYS A 36 6.25 -10.40 -14.63
CA CYS A 36 6.95 -9.13 -14.72
C CYS A 36 8.41 -9.31 -15.17
N THR A 37 8.75 -8.78 -16.34
CA THR A 37 10.10 -8.84 -16.91
C THR A 37 11.10 -7.85 -16.29
N ARG A 38 10.63 -6.96 -15.41
CA ARG A 38 11.43 -5.88 -14.78
C ARG A 38 12.06 -4.95 -15.84
N CYS A 39 11.29 -4.64 -16.88
CA CYS A 39 11.72 -3.75 -17.97
C CYS A 39 11.73 -2.25 -17.62
N GLU A 40 11.29 -1.88 -16.41
CA GLU A 40 11.27 -0.51 -15.89
C GLU A 40 10.33 0.48 -16.63
N ALA A 41 9.50 -0.01 -17.56
CA ALA A 41 8.58 0.84 -18.32
C ALA A 41 7.57 1.57 -17.41
N CYS A 42 7.01 0.88 -16.41
CA CYS A 42 6.09 1.48 -15.44
C CYS A 42 6.77 2.52 -14.53
N VAL A 43 8.05 2.31 -14.17
CA VAL A 43 8.85 3.24 -13.37
C VAL A 43 9.04 4.54 -14.16
N THR A 44 9.39 4.42 -15.44
CA THR A 44 9.62 5.57 -16.33
C THR A 44 8.33 6.34 -16.64
N ALA A 45 7.21 5.64 -16.79
CA ALA A 45 5.92 6.23 -17.14
C ALA A 45 5.18 6.91 -15.96
N CYS A 46 5.64 6.73 -14.72
CA CYS A 46 4.96 7.26 -13.54
C CYS A 46 5.17 8.78 -13.40
N GLU A 47 4.16 9.57 -13.72
CA GLU A 47 4.24 11.05 -13.65
C GLU A 47 4.52 11.58 -12.24
N THR A 48 4.04 10.88 -11.20
CA THR A 48 4.26 11.27 -9.79
C THR A 48 5.54 10.70 -9.19
N ASN A 49 6.31 9.90 -9.95
CA ASN A 49 7.59 9.32 -9.54
C ASN A 49 7.53 8.46 -8.26
N ILE A 50 6.38 7.85 -7.98
CA ILE A 50 6.16 6.98 -6.81
C ILE A 50 6.52 5.52 -7.06
N ILE A 51 6.62 5.07 -8.32
CA ILE A 51 7.02 3.69 -8.64
C ILE A 51 8.55 3.60 -8.59
N ARG A 52 9.08 2.67 -7.79
CA ARG A 52 10.50 2.45 -7.54
C ARG A 52 10.86 0.97 -7.64
N HIS A 53 12.15 0.68 -7.70
CA HIS A 53 12.65 -0.70 -7.61
C HIS A 53 12.61 -1.18 -6.15
N GLY A 54 11.82 -2.22 -5.91
CA GLY A 54 11.74 -2.93 -4.64
C GLY A 54 12.60 -4.20 -4.62
N ASP A 55 12.21 -5.14 -3.77
CA ASP A 55 12.88 -6.43 -3.60
C ASP A 55 13.01 -7.17 -4.94
N GLY A 56 14.21 -7.67 -5.24
CA GLY A 56 14.46 -8.45 -6.46
C GLY A 56 14.34 -7.66 -7.78
N GLY A 57 14.32 -6.32 -7.70
CA GLY A 57 14.17 -5.42 -8.84
C GLY A 57 12.75 -5.32 -9.38
N PHE A 58 11.76 -5.89 -8.67
CA PHE A 58 10.35 -5.72 -9.03
C PHE A 58 9.88 -4.30 -8.70
N PRO A 59 8.98 -3.71 -9.50
CA PRO A 59 8.45 -2.39 -9.20
C PRO A 59 7.56 -2.45 -7.94
N THR A 60 7.71 -1.45 -7.08
CA THR A 60 6.93 -1.22 -5.85
C THR A 60 6.56 0.25 -5.78
N ILE A 61 5.58 0.60 -4.95
CA ILE A 61 5.22 2.01 -4.73
C ILE A 61 5.84 2.54 -3.43
N ASP A 62 6.34 3.77 -3.51
CA ASP A 62 6.79 4.57 -2.38
C ASP A 62 5.88 5.81 -2.20
N PHE A 63 4.88 5.67 -1.34
CA PHE A 63 3.94 6.75 -1.00
C PHE A 63 4.55 7.85 -0.13
N SER A 64 5.84 7.79 0.24
CA SER A 64 6.53 8.94 0.84
C SER A 64 6.86 10.02 -0.19
N GLN A 65 6.88 9.67 -1.48
CA GLN A 65 7.22 10.58 -2.59
C GLN A 65 6.00 11.30 -3.18
N GLY A 66 4.79 10.79 -2.93
CA GLY A 66 3.56 11.30 -3.51
C GLY A 66 2.45 10.25 -3.51
N GLU A 67 1.54 10.38 -4.47
CA GLU A 67 0.34 9.55 -4.59
C GLU A 67 0.17 8.97 -5.99
N CYS A 68 -0.75 8.01 -6.12
CA CYS A 68 -1.23 7.56 -7.41
C CYS A 68 -2.44 8.41 -7.86
N THR A 69 -2.33 9.05 -9.02
CA THR A 69 -3.37 9.89 -9.64
C THR A 69 -4.33 9.09 -10.53
N PHE A 70 -4.19 7.76 -10.56
CA PHE A 70 -4.98 6.87 -11.41
C PHE A 70 -4.91 7.18 -12.91
N CYS A 71 -3.79 7.75 -13.38
CA CYS A 71 -3.59 8.13 -14.78
C CYS A 71 -3.34 6.96 -15.75
N GLN A 72 -3.25 5.72 -15.25
CA GLN A 72 -3.05 4.47 -16.02
C GLN A 72 -1.77 4.37 -16.86
N GLN A 73 -0.91 5.39 -16.88
CA GLN A 73 0.33 5.41 -17.67
C GLN A 73 1.26 4.21 -17.39
N CYS A 74 1.29 3.70 -16.15
CA CYS A 74 2.06 2.50 -15.80
C CYS A 74 1.53 1.22 -16.44
N ALA A 75 0.20 1.12 -16.61
CA ALA A 75 -0.45 -0.01 -17.24
C ALA A 75 -0.26 0.06 -18.77
N ASP A 76 -0.46 1.24 -19.36
CA ASP A 76 -0.30 1.46 -20.80
C ASP A 76 1.13 1.23 -21.29
N ALA A 77 2.13 1.60 -20.48
CA ALA A 77 3.54 1.42 -20.81
C ALA A 77 4.01 -0.04 -20.66
N CYS A 78 3.26 -0.89 -19.97
CA CYS A 78 3.71 -2.24 -19.66
C CYS A 78 3.57 -3.16 -20.89
N PRO A 79 4.65 -3.82 -21.35
CA PRO A 79 4.56 -4.76 -22.46
C PRO A 79 3.98 -6.12 -22.04
N GLU A 80 3.90 -6.40 -20.74
CA GLU A 80 3.45 -7.67 -20.19
C GLU A 80 1.95 -7.62 -19.82
N PRO A 81 1.20 -8.72 -19.99
CA PRO A 81 -0.23 -8.79 -19.69
C PRO A 81 -0.47 -8.95 -18.17
N ILE A 82 0.07 -8.04 -17.35
CA ILE A 82 -0.02 -8.09 -15.89
C ILE A 82 -1.08 -7.15 -15.31
N PHE A 83 -1.47 -6.13 -16.07
CA PHE A 83 -2.48 -5.15 -15.68
C PHE A 83 -3.85 -5.51 -16.25
N ASP A 84 -4.88 -5.39 -15.42
CA ASP A 84 -6.28 -5.43 -15.83
C ASP A 84 -6.98 -4.15 -15.36
N THR A 85 -7.05 -3.17 -16.26
CA THR A 85 -7.69 -1.87 -16.05
C THR A 85 -9.21 -1.92 -16.18
N THR A 86 -9.80 -3.10 -16.45
CA THR A 86 -11.25 -3.30 -16.42
C THR A 86 -11.79 -3.48 -15.00
N GLN A 87 -10.91 -3.77 -14.04
CA GLN A 87 -11.23 -3.83 -12.61
C GLN A 87 -11.68 -2.45 -12.11
N THR A 88 -12.77 -2.42 -11.33
CA THR A 88 -13.31 -1.19 -10.74
C THR A 88 -12.33 -0.56 -9.74
N GLU A 89 -11.67 -1.37 -8.93
CA GLU A 89 -10.75 -0.90 -7.90
C GLU A 89 -9.29 -0.99 -8.36
N PRO A 90 -8.50 0.09 -8.24
CA PRO A 90 -7.06 0.05 -8.51
C PRO A 90 -6.30 -0.92 -7.59
N TRP A 91 -6.75 -1.07 -6.34
CA TRP A 91 -6.26 -2.09 -5.44
C TRP A 91 -7.39 -2.74 -4.65
N PRO A 92 -7.79 -3.96 -5.01
CA PRO A 92 -8.85 -4.68 -4.29
C PRO A 92 -8.50 -4.99 -2.83
N GLN A 93 -7.22 -5.20 -2.55
CA GLN A 93 -6.74 -5.66 -1.23
C GLN A 93 -5.79 -4.66 -0.55
N GLN A 94 -5.64 -3.44 -1.06
CA GLN A 94 -4.71 -2.45 -0.49
C GLN A 94 -5.46 -1.19 -0.06
N LYS A 95 -5.42 -0.90 1.23
CA LYS A 95 -6.07 0.25 1.85
C LYS A 95 -5.07 0.95 2.79
N VAL A 96 -5.51 1.96 3.53
CA VAL A 96 -4.66 2.64 4.53
C VAL A 96 -5.24 2.49 5.93
N ALA A 97 -4.36 2.49 6.92
CA ALA A 97 -4.72 2.48 8.33
C ALA A 97 -3.95 3.55 9.11
N VAL A 98 -4.53 3.99 10.24
CA VAL A 98 -3.93 4.98 11.14
C VAL A 98 -3.42 4.28 12.40
N SER A 99 -2.16 4.53 12.75
CA SER A 99 -1.51 3.97 13.93
C SER A 99 -1.61 4.90 15.16
N GLN A 100 -1.19 4.37 16.31
CA GLN A 100 -1.12 5.12 17.58
C GLN A 100 -0.16 6.32 17.55
N ALA A 101 0.71 6.42 16.54
CA ALA A 101 1.58 7.58 16.33
C ALA A 101 0.81 8.83 15.85
N CYS A 102 -0.48 8.72 15.56
CA CYS A 102 -1.29 9.86 15.15
C CYS A 102 -1.33 10.93 16.24
N LEU A 103 -1.02 12.18 15.88
CA LEU A 103 -1.06 13.34 16.77
C LEU A 103 -2.41 13.50 17.49
N ALA A 104 -3.50 13.10 16.84
CA ALA A 104 -4.84 13.15 17.44
C ALA A 104 -5.01 12.21 18.65
N HIS A 105 -4.27 11.09 18.72
CA HIS A 105 -4.23 10.26 19.93
C HIS A 105 -3.51 10.95 21.09
N GLN A 106 -2.71 11.97 20.81
CA GLN A 106 -1.97 12.78 21.78
C GLN A 106 -2.69 14.11 22.10
N GLY A 107 -3.96 14.25 21.70
CA GLY A 107 -4.76 15.45 21.95
C GLY A 107 -4.45 16.64 21.03
N VAL A 108 -3.65 16.44 19.97
CA VAL A 108 -3.34 17.49 18.99
C VAL A 108 -4.36 17.45 17.85
N TYR A 109 -5.01 18.57 17.58
CA TYR A 109 -5.94 18.70 16.46
C TYR A 109 -5.17 18.71 15.13
N CYS A 110 -5.31 17.65 14.35
CA CYS A 110 -4.67 17.47 13.04
C CYS A 110 -5.68 16.88 12.06
N ARG A 111 -5.82 17.47 10.86
CA ARG A 111 -6.72 17.02 9.79
C ARG A 111 -6.05 16.88 8.42
N SER A 112 -4.72 16.96 8.36
CA SER A 112 -3.96 16.99 7.10
C SER A 112 -4.23 15.80 6.19
N CYS A 113 -4.51 14.61 6.73
CA CYS A 113 -4.85 13.45 5.91
C CYS A 113 -6.20 13.57 5.21
N GLY A 114 -7.20 14.16 5.87
CA GLY A 114 -8.54 14.31 5.31
C GLY A 114 -8.63 15.41 4.25
N GLU A 115 -7.84 16.48 4.40
CA GLU A 115 -7.77 17.57 3.40
C GLU A 115 -7.25 17.10 2.03
N LEU A 116 -6.48 16.01 2.02
CA LEU A 116 -5.85 15.43 0.83
C LEU A 116 -6.63 14.21 0.31
N CYS A 117 -7.70 13.78 1.00
CA CYS A 117 -8.49 12.65 0.59
C CYS A 117 -9.63 13.09 -0.35
N GLU A 118 -9.35 13.15 -1.65
CA GLU A 118 -10.36 13.52 -2.67
C GLU A 118 -11.58 12.60 -2.70
N GLN A 119 -11.41 11.35 -2.27
CA GLN A 119 -12.49 10.35 -2.19
C GLN A 119 -13.40 10.54 -0.96
N GLU A 120 -13.08 11.50 -0.09
CA GLU A 120 -13.80 11.75 1.17
C GLU A 120 -13.90 10.52 2.10
N ALA A 121 -13.00 9.54 1.91
CA ALA A 121 -12.94 8.32 2.71
C ALA A 121 -12.49 8.54 4.15
N ILE A 122 -12.00 9.74 4.51
CA ILE A 122 -11.50 10.06 5.85
C ILE A 122 -12.44 11.07 6.51
N SER A 123 -13.07 10.66 7.61
CA SER A 123 -13.96 11.49 8.40
C SER A 123 -13.42 11.74 9.82
N PHE A 124 -13.96 12.76 10.50
CA PHE A 124 -13.54 13.12 11.87
C PHE A 124 -14.77 13.31 12.75
N LYS A 125 -14.83 12.59 13.88
CA LYS A 125 -15.92 12.72 14.84
C LYS A 125 -15.82 14.07 15.60
N PRO A 126 -16.89 14.88 15.65
CA PRO A 126 -16.86 16.13 16.41
C PRO A 126 -16.71 15.92 17.92
N GLY A 127 -15.92 16.79 18.59
CA GLY A 127 -16.02 17.02 20.04
C GLY A 127 -15.26 16.08 20.98
N ILE A 128 -14.56 15.05 20.50
CA ILE A 128 -13.85 14.09 21.38
C ILE A 128 -12.36 14.00 21.02
N SER A 129 -12.04 13.66 19.77
CA SER A 129 -10.69 13.70 19.23
C SER A 129 -10.78 13.91 17.72
N SER A 130 -9.74 14.50 17.12
CA SER A 130 -9.61 14.56 15.67
C SER A 130 -8.95 13.30 15.11
N VAL A 131 -9.17 12.13 15.74
CA VAL A 131 -8.65 10.87 15.21
C VAL A 131 -9.41 10.57 13.92
N PRO A 132 -8.73 10.36 12.79
CA PRO A 132 -9.38 10.05 11.53
C PRO A 132 -10.05 8.67 11.58
N ASP A 133 -11.26 8.61 11.05
CA ASP A 133 -12.05 7.39 10.82
C ASP A 133 -12.07 7.14 9.31
N ILE A 134 -11.49 6.02 8.87
CA ILE A 134 -11.31 5.70 7.45
C ILE A 134 -12.41 4.74 7.01
N ASN A 135 -13.25 5.18 6.08
CA ASN A 135 -14.16 4.29 5.36
C ASN A 135 -13.36 3.47 4.35
N ILE A 136 -13.20 2.18 4.63
CA ILE A 136 -12.43 1.26 3.80
C ILE A 136 -13.07 1.03 2.43
N ALA A 137 -14.41 1.11 2.33
CA ALA A 137 -15.11 0.93 1.07
C ALA A 137 -14.84 2.08 0.07
N ASP A 138 -14.71 3.31 0.58
CA ASP A 138 -14.43 4.49 -0.26
C ASP A 138 -12.92 4.71 -0.45
N CYS A 139 -12.09 4.04 0.36
CA CYS A 139 -10.64 4.16 0.29
C CYS A 139 -10.11 3.44 -0.95
N THR A 140 -9.56 4.20 -1.89
CA THR A 140 -8.96 3.65 -3.13
C THR A 140 -7.54 3.15 -2.95
N GLY A 141 -6.89 3.43 -1.82
CA GLY A 141 -5.48 3.08 -1.59
C GLY A 141 -4.46 3.99 -2.31
N CYS A 142 -4.86 5.17 -2.81
CA CYS A 142 -4.00 6.09 -3.57
C CYS A 142 -2.77 6.63 -2.82
N GLY A 143 -2.76 6.56 -1.48
CA GLY A 143 -1.66 7.01 -0.64
C GLY A 143 -1.54 8.52 -0.44
N ALA A 144 -2.47 9.33 -0.96
CA ALA A 144 -2.53 10.80 -0.80
C ALA A 144 -2.28 11.29 0.63
N CYS A 145 -2.81 10.55 1.61
CA CYS A 145 -2.74 10.89 3.01
C CYS A 145 -1.43 10.50 3.73
N ILE A 146 -0.53 9.74 3.07
CA ILE A 146 0.68 9.18 3.69
C ILE A 146 1.79 10.23 3.77
N ALA A 147 2.26 10.75 2.63
CA ALA A 147 3.32 11.76 2.56
C ALA A 147 3.07 13.01 3.44
N PRO A 148 1.86 13.61 3.48
CA PRO A 148 1.60 14.80 4.30
C PRO A 148 1.48 14.50 5.81
N CYS A 149 1.49 13.23 6.25
CA CYS A 149 1.34 12.89 7.66
C CYS A 149 2.62 13.24 8.44
N PRO A 150 2.60 14.23 9.36
CA PRO A 150 3.81 14.74 10.01
C PRO A 150 4.49 13.72 10.94
N THR A 151 3.75 12.71 11.40
CA THR A 151 4.26 11.64 12.27
C THR A 151 4.32 10.29 11.57
N GLN A 152 4.12 10.24 10.26
CA GLN A 152 4.10 8.99 9.47
C GLN A 152 3.16 7.93 10.08
N ALA A 153 2.04 8.39 10.66
CA ALA A 153 1.12 7.54 11.38
C ALA A 153 0.19 6.74 10.46
N ILE A 154 0.18 7.05 9.15
CA ILE A 154 -0.67 6.40 8.16
C ILE A 154 0.20 5.49 7.30
N ALA A 155 -0.20 4.24 7.15
CA ALA A 155 0.51 3.26 6.35
C ALA A 155 -0.48 2.43 5.52
N VAL A 156 0.05 1.87 4.44
CA VAL A 156 -0.67 0.89 3.64
C VAL A 156 -0.87 -0.39 4.45
N ILE A 157 -2.07 -0.96 4.35
CA ILE A 157 -2.40 -2.28 4.87
C ILE A 157 -2.97 -3.15 3.76
N GLN A 158 -2.83 -4.46 3.92
CA GLN A 158 -3.53 -5.42 3.10
C GLN A 158 -4.83 -5.82 3.80
N THR A 159 -5.95 -5.77 3.11
CA THR A 159 -7.24 -6.24 3.62
C THR A 159 -7.45 -7.67 3.16
N SER A 160 -7.43 -8.63 4.10
CA SER A 160 -7.90 -9.99 3.84
C SER A 160 -9.43 -10.01 3.81
N GLU A 161 -10.02 -10.86 2.95
CA GLU A 161 -11.48 -10.98 2.75
C GLU A 161 -12.30 -11.40 4.00
N GLU A 162 -11.67 -11.62 5.17
CA GLU A 162 -12.34 -12.09 6.39
C GLU A 162 -12.96 -10.99 7.28
N ASP A 163 -12.79 -9.71 6.96
CA ASP A 163 -13.31 -8.60 7.80
C ASP A 163 -14.75 -8.15 7.46
N HIS A 164 -15.48 -8.90 6.63
CA HIS A 164 -16.91 -8.69 6.38
C HIS A 164 -17.76 -9.73 7.14
N VAL A 165 -17.85 -9.60 8.46
CA VAL A 165 -18.87 -10.28 9.30
C VAL A 165 -19.87 -9.27 9.82
#